data_AF-A0A401UV83-F1
#
_entry.id   AF-A0A401UV83-F1
#
_cell.length_a   1.000
_cell.length_b   1.000
_cell.length_c   1.000
_cell.angle_alpha   90.00
_cell.angle_beta   90.00
_cell.angle_gamma   90.00
#
_symmetry.space_group_name_H-M   'P 1'
#
loop_
_entity.id
_entity.type
_entity.pdbx_description
1 polymer ?
#
loop_
_entity_poly.entity_id
_entity_poly.type
_entity_poly.pdbx_seq_one_letter_code
_entity_poly.pdbx_strand_id
1 'polypeptide(L)'
;MTTIDDVDLFGEAFGGFRSVGVARRRRPAVLTVLALLAAAGVVGAGFVWARDNARGPVVEHVDARTLLPVLATVQGADDVVDRAEIGSLAVEPASTRFLAETGSGRHFAAISASGDLCVLTVPSGDLATLGCVRSVVGAQLASGDVWLAAEGGPAPAADDGWHEAGPNLWVRG
;
A
#
# COMPACT_ATOMS: atom_id res chain seq x y z
N MET A 1 -24.93 -88.72 9.79
CA MET A 1 -23.58 -89.29 10.00
C MET A 1 -22.64 -88.55 9.06
N THR A 2 -21.56 -88.01 9.60
CA THR A 2 -20.77 -86.86 9.12
C THR A 2 -19.54 -87.25 8.32
N THR A 3 -19.24 -86.51 7.24
CA THR A 3 -17.90 -86.23 6.65
C THR A 3 -18.16 -85.25 5.49
N ILE A 4 -18.01 -83.93 5.62
CA ILE A 4 -16.78 -83.10 5.62
C ILE A 4 -15.73 -83.64 4.64
N ASP A 5 -15.71 -83.05 3.44
CA ASP A 5 -14.52 -82.86 2.60
C ASP A 5 -14.38 -81.35 2.36
N ASP A 6 -13.75 -80.68 3.33
CA ASP A 6 -13.32 -79.28 3.32
C ASP A 6 -11.91 -79.19 2.71
N VAL A 7 -11.77 -79.21 1.38
CA VAL A 7 -10.45 -78.93 0.76
C VAL A 7 -10.50 -77.99 -0.45
N ASP A 8 -11.62 -77.81 -1.15
CA ASP A 8 -11.60 -77.02 -2.39
C ASP A 8 -12.01 -75.54 -2.28
N LEU A 9 -12.37 -75.04 -1.09
CA LEU A 9 -12.80 -73.65 -0.91
C LEU A 9 -11.68 -72.61 -0.74
N PHE A 10 -10.41 -73.02 -0.78
CA PHE A 10 -9.25 -72.11 -0.74
C PHE A 10 -8.49 -72.01 -2.08
N GLY A 11 -8.94 -72.68 -3.14
CA GLY A 11 -8.33 -72.63 -4.48
C GLY A 11 -8.77 -71.44 -5.35
N GLU A 12 -9.96 -70.87 -5.12
CA GLU A 12 -10.53 -69.83 -5.99
C GLU A 12 -10.22 -68.39 -5.56
N ALA A 13 -9.63 -68.17 -4.38
CA ALA A 13 -9.39 -66.84 -3.83
C ALA A 13 -8.11 -66.14 -4.34
N PHE A 14 -7.22 -66.84 -5.07
CA PHE A 14 -5.95 -66.26 -5.55
C PHE A 14 -5.63 -66.51 -7.03
N GLY A 15 -6.60 -67.01 -7.83
CA GLY A 15 -6.45 -67.23 -9.27
C GLY A 15 -6.89 -66.05 -10.17
N GLY A 16 -7.14 -64.89 -9.57
CA GLY A 16 -7.88 -63.78 -10.18
C GLY A 16 -7.07 -62.54 -10.54
N PHE A 17 -5.73 -62.60 -10.64
CA PHE A 17 -4.98 -61.55 -11.34
C PHE A 17 -5.19 -61.74 -12.84
N ARG A 18 -6.42 -61.49 -13.32
CA ARG A 18 -6.57 -60.91 -14.64
C ARG A 18 -5.71 -59.67 -14.58
N SER A 19 -4.64 -59.68 -15.37
CA SER A 19 -4.05 -58.44 -15.84
C SER A 19 -5.22 -57.59 -16.30
N VAL A 20 -5.62 -56.65 -15.44
CA VAL A 20 -6.14 -55.39 -15.93
C VAL A 20 -4.93 -54.90 -16.70
N GLY A 21 -4.89 -55.29 -17.98
CA GLY A 21 -4.14 -54.56 -18.96
C GLY A 21 -4.63 -53.17 -18.71
N VAL A 22 -3.83 -52.41 -17.95
CA VAL A 22 -3.88 -50.98 -18.00
C VAL A 22 -3.62 -50.81 -19.48
N ALA A 23 -4.70 -50.68 -20.25
CA ALA A 23 -4.65 -50.06 -21.55
C ALA A 23 -4.08 -48.72 -21.14
N ARG A 24 -2.74 -48.66 -21.15
CA ARG A 24 -1.95 -47.50 -20.82
C ARG A 24 -2.31 -46.67 -22.01
N ARG A 25 -3.43 -45.95 -21.89
CA ARG A 25 -3.96 -45.05 -22.88
C ARG A 25 -2.80 -44.10 -22.97
N ARG A 26 -1.92 -44.35 -23.95
CA ARG A 26 -0.75 -43.54 -24.23
C ARG A 26 -1.39 -42.26 -24.68
N ARG A 27 -1.81 -41.42 -23.72
CA ARG A 27 -2.14 -40.04 -23.98
C ARG A 27 -0.84 -39.56 -24.60
N PRO A 28 -0.83 -39.29 -25.91
CA PRO A 28 0.42 -38.99 -26.59
C PRO A 28 1.01 -37.80 -25.83
N ALA A 29 2.31 -37.84 -25.53
CA ALA A 29 2.97 -36.80 -24.76
C ALA A 29 2.64 -35.38 -25.32
N VAL A 30 2.33 -35.32 -26.61
CA VAL A 30 1.72 -34.19 -27.32
C VAL A 30 0.51 -33.58 -26.59
N LEU A 31 -0.49 -34.36 -26.15
CA LEU A 31 -1.65 -33.84 -25.41
C LEU A 31 -1.25 -33.25 -24.06
N THR A 32 -0.26 -33.83 -23.38
CA THR A 32 0.25 -33.31 -22.10
C THR A 32 0.99 -31.98 -22.31
N VAL A 33 1.81 -31.88 -23.36
CA VAL A 33 2.49 -30.63 -23.75
C VAL A 33 1.49 -29.55 -24.13
N LEU A 34 0.45 -29.89 -24.90
CA LEU A 34 -0.60 -28.96 -25.30
C LEU A 34 -1.40 -28.46 -24.09
N ALA A 35 -1.72 -29.34 -23.15
CA ALA A 35 -2.39 -28.97 -21.90
C ALA A 35 -1.52 -28.04 -21.04
N LEU A 36 -0.21 -28.30 -20.95
CA LEU A 36 0.74 -27.44 -20.23
C LEU A 36 0.88 -26.06 -20.87
N LEU A 37 0.95 -25.99 -22.21
CA LEU A 37 1.00 -24.72 -22.94
C LEU A 37 -0.29 -23.92 -22.76
N ALA A 38 -1.45 -24.58 -22.82
CA ALA A 38 -2.74 -23.94 -22.57
C ALA A 38 -2.82 -23.41 -21.13
N ALA A 39 -2.41 -24.21 -20.14
CA ALA A 39 -2.37 -23.78 -18.74
C ALA A 39 -1.43 -22.58 -18.53
N ALA A 40 -0.22 -22.62 -19.11
CA ALA A 40 0.72 -21.51 -19.06
C ALA A 40 0.16 -20.24 -19.72
N GLY A 41 -0.55 -20.39 -20.85
CA GLY A 41 -1.24 -19.29 -21.52
C GLY A 41 -2.33 -18.66 -20.66
N VAL A 42 -3.17 -19.47 -19.99
CA VAL A 42 -4.22 -18.99 -19.08
C VAL A 42 -3.62 -18.27 -17.87
N VAL A 43 -2.56 -18.83 -17.26
CA VAL A 43 -1.86 -18.18 -16.13
C VAL A 43 -1.22 -16.86 -16.57
N GLY A 44 -0.56 -16.85 -17.72
CA GLY A 44 0.05 -15.64 -18.28
C GLY A 44 -0.97 -14.55 -18.59
N ALA A 45 -2.08 -14.90 -19.25
CA ALA A 45 -3.18 -13.98 -19.54
C ALA A 45 -3.83 -13.45 -18.25
N GLY A 46 -4.05 -14.33 -17.26
CA GLY A 46 -4.56 -13.95 -15.95
C GLY A 46 -3.62 -12.99 -15.22
N PHE A 47 -2.30 -13.21 -15.31
CA PHE A 47 -1.30 -12.33 -14.70
C PHE A 47 -1.25 -10.95 -15.38
N VAL A 48 -1.30 -10.90 -16.72
CA VAL A 48 -1.35 -9.62 -17.47
C VAL A 48 -2.64 -8.87 -17.14
N TRP A 49 -3.79 -9.55 -17.15
CA TRP A 49 -5.08 -8.95 -16.83
C TRP A 49 -5.15 -8.45 -15.38
N ALA A 50 -4.62 -9.23 -14.43
CA ALA A 50 -4.53 -8.81 -13.03
C ALA A 50 -3.61 -7.59 -12.87
N ARG A 51 -2.48 -7.55 -13.60
CA ARG A 51 -1.57 -6.41 -13.59
C ARG A 51 -2.19 -5.16 -14.19
N ASP A 52 -2.95 -5.30 -15.26
CA ASP A 52 -3.63 -4.19 -15.92
C ASP A 52 -4.79 -3.65 -15.08
N ASN A 53 -5.55 -4.51 -14.39
CA ASN A 53 -6.57 -4.06 -13.44
C ASN A 53 -5.99 -3.53 -12.11
N ALA A 54 -4.79 -3.96 -11.73
CA ALA A 54 -4.08 -3.41 -10.57
C ALA A 54 -3.56 -1.99 -10.84
N ARG A 55 -3.50 -1.55 -12.10
CA ARG A 55 -3.29 -0.14 -12.42
C ARG A 55 -4.60 0.59 -12.16
N GLY A 56 -4.77 1.03 -10.92
CA GLY A 56 -5.83 1.98 -10.57
C GLY A 56 -5.75 3.26 -11.43
N PRO A 57 -6.78 4.12 -11.37
CA PRO A 57 -6.76 5.38 -12.11
C PRO A 57 -5.47 6.14 -11.82
N VAL A 58 -4.81 6.64 -12.87
CA VAL A 58 -3.64 7.49 -12.72
C VAL A 58 -4.12 8.76 -12.04
N VAL A 59 -3.91 8.85 -10.73
CA VAL A 59 -4.22 10.07 -9.98
C VAL A 59 -3.19 11.11 -10.42
N GLU A 60 -3.69 12.16 -11.06
CA GLU A 60 -2.87 13.27 -11.54
C GLU A 60 -2.19 13.96 -10.36
N HIS A 61 -0.90 14.22 -10.50
CA HIS A 61 -0.15 14.97 -9.50
C HIS A 61 -0.50 16.46 -9.66
N VAL A 62 -0.90 17.08 -8.55
CA VAL A 62 -1.30 18.49 -8.48
C VAL A 62 -0.22 19.25 -7.72
N ASP A 63 0.05 20.51 -8.09
CA ASP A 63 1.00 21.34 -7.34
C ASP A 63 0.53 21.51 -5.88
N ALA A 64 1.37 21.12 -4.92
CA ALA A 64 1.10 21.24 -3.49
C ALA A 64 0.74 22.68 -3.07
N ARG A 65 1.26 23.71 -3.77
CA ARG A 65 0.92 25.12 -3.52
C ARG A 65 -0.54 25.45 -3.80
N THR A 66 -1.20 24.68 -4.67
CA THR A 66 -2.63 24.82 -4.98
C THR A 66 -3.51 24.01 -4.04
N LEU A 67 -2.95 22.99 -3.37
CA LEU A 67 -3.67 22.18 -2.39
C LEU A 67 -3.73 22.84 -1.01
N LEU A 68 -2.68 23.58 -0.66
CA LEU A 68 -2.60 24.33 0.60
C LEU A 68 -2.18 25.78 0.33
N PRO A 69 -3.11 26.74 0.48
CA PRO A 69 -2.83 28.15 0.22
C PRO A 69 -1.65 28.72 1.01
N VAL A 70 -1.36 28.19 2.20
CA VAL A 70 -0.20 28.62 3.00
C VAL A 70 1.12 28.37 2.27
N LEU A 71 1.24 27.32 1.46
CA LEU A 71 2.45 27.02 0.67
C LEU A 71 2.64 27.99 -0.51
N ALA A 72 1.58 28.69 -0.93
CA ALA A 72 1.65 29.69 -1.98
C ALA A 72 2.09 31.09 -1.49
N THR A 73 2.12 31.32 -0.18
CA THR A 73 2.57 32.60 0.40
C THR A 73 4.10 32.72 0.36
N VAL A 74 4.63 33.92 0.57
CA VAL A 74 6.08 34.14 0.73
C VAL A 74 6.50 33.66 2.12
N GLN A 75 7.66 33.00 2.20
CA GLN A 75 8.24 32.52 3.46
C GLN A 75 8.53 33.70 4.40
N GLY A 76 7.97 33.66 5.61
CA GLY A 76 8.26 34.58 6.70
C GLY A 76 9.44 34.15 7.57
N ALA A 77 9.73 34.91 8.62
CA ALA A 77 10.82 34.58 9.56
C ALA A 77 10.53 33.30 10.36
N ASP A 78 9.28 33.10 10.78
CA ASP A 78 8.87 31.92 11.57
C ASP A 78 8.85 30.63 10.75
N ASP A 79 8.81 30.76 9.42
CA ASP A 79 8.74 29.64 8.48
C ASP A 79 10.12 29.02 8.20
N VAL A 80 11.21 29.68 8.59
CA VAL A 80 12.57 29.23 8.33
C VAL A 80 12.96 28.16 9.33
N VAL A 81 13.37 27.01 8.81
CA VAL A 81 13.96 25.91 9.57
C VAL A 81 15.46 25.84 9.27
N ASP A 82 16.29 25.57 10.27
CA ASP A 82 17.74 25.48 10.09
C ASP A 82 18.06 24.33 9.11
N ARG A 83 18.94 24.60 8.13
CA ARG A 83 19.38 23.56 7.17
C ARG A 83 20.10 22.40 7.84
N ALA A 84 20.74 22.61 8.98
CA ALA A 84 21.35 21.54 9.74
C ALA A 84 20.30 20.55 10.29
N GLU A 85 19.09 21.04 10.61
CA GLU A 85 17.99 20.22 11.11
C GLU A 85 17.30 19.41 10.01
N ILE A 86 17.22 19.95 8.78
CA ILE A 86 16.50 19.32 7.66
C ILE A 86 17.42 18.78 6.56
N GLY A 87 18.73 18.90 6.68
CA GLY A 87 19.68 18.63 5.59
C GLY A 87 19.73 17.18 5.11
N SER A 88 19.25 16.23 5.93
CA SER A 88 19.09 14.82 5.57
C SER A 88 17.69 14.49 5.02
N LEU A 89 16.74 15.43 5.11
CA LEU A 89 15.36 15.26 4.69
C LEU A 89 15.20 15.75 3.25
N ALA A 90 14.44 15.01 2.43
CA ALA A 90 14.20 15.35 1.03
C ALA A 90 13.12 16.44 0.88
N VAL A 91 13.34 17.61 1.50
CA VAL A 91 12.43 18.76 1.53
C VAL A 91 13.05 19.95 0.83
N GLU A 92 12.24 20.75 0.12
CA GLU A 92 12.65 22.05 -0.41
C GLU A 92 12.62 23.11 0.72
N PRO A 93 13.76 23.65 1.20
CA PRO A 93 13.80 24.52 2.38
C PRO A 93 13.02 25.84 2.23
N ALA A 94 12.90 26.36 1.01
CA ALA A 94 12.14 27.59 0.73
C ALA A 94 10.62 27.39 0.78
N SER A 95 10.17 26.12 0.78
CA SER A 95 8.75 25.75 0.81
C SER A 95 8.19 25.62 2.23
N THR A 96 9.03 25.59 3.27
CA THR A 96 8.56 25.37 4.64
C THR A 96 7.68 26.53 5.08
N ARG A 97 6.53 26.23 5.68
CA ARG A 97 5.58 27.20 6.24
C ARG A 97 5.13 26.72 7.60
N PHE A 98 5.30 27.56 8.62
CA PHE A 98 4.88 27.24 9.97
C PHE A 98 3.36 27.06 10.01
N LEU A 99 2.94 25.98 10.67
CA LEU A 99 1.53 25.61 10.82
C LEU A 99 1.07 25.86 12.26
N ALA A 100 1.71 25.17 13.20
CA ALA A 100 1.37 25.21 14.61
C ALA A 100 2.53 24.71 15.47
N GLU A 101 2.46 25.00 16.76
CA GLU A 101 3.30 24.40 17.78
C GLU A 101 2.41 23.61 18.76
N THR A 102 2.81 22.39 19.05
CA THR A 102 2.09 21.45 19.92
C THR A 102 3.03 20.96 21.04
N GLY A 103 2.55 20.02 21.87
CA GLY A 103 3.42 19.34 22.84
C GLY A 103 4.54 18.51 22.20
N SER A 104 4.41 18.13 20.92
CA SER A 104 5.42 17.34 20.21
C SER A 104 6.48 18.19 19.48
N GLY A 105 6.25 19.49 19.32
CA GLY A 105 7.21 20.43 18.73
C GLY A 105 6.58 21.43 17.76
N ARG A 106 7.41 22.00 16.90
CA ARG A 106 6.97 22.92 15.84
C ARG A 106 6.68 22.14 14.56
N HIS A 107 5.55 22.42 13.93
CA HIS A 107 5.12 21.76 12.72
C HIS A 107 5.07 22.73 11.54
N PHE A 108 5.50 22.25 10.38
CA PHE A 108 5.58 23.01 9.16
C PHE A 108 4.96 22.22 8.00
N ALA A 109 4.21 22.90 7.14
CA ALA A 109 3.92 22.40 5.82
C ALA A 109 5.17 22.55 4.97
N ALA A 110 5.43 21.60 4.11
CA ALA A 110 6.59 21.60 3.22
C ALA A 110 6.28 20.87 1.92
N ILE A 111 7.11 21.10 0.91
CA ILE A 111 7.10 20.39 -0.36
C ILE A 111 8.35 19.50 -0.42
N SER A 112 8.17 18.22 -0.73
CA SER A 112 9.30 17.33 -0.93
C SER A 112 10.07 17.67 -2.21
N ALA A 113 11.27 17.13 -2.36
CA ALA A 113 12.01 17.19 -3.63
C ALA A 113 11.25 16.54 -4.81
N SER A 114 10.27 15.65 -4.55
CA SER A 114 9.40 15.03 -5.54
C SER A 114 8.12 15.84 -5.85
N GLY A 115 7.88 16.95 -5.16
CA GLY A 115 6.65 17.76 -5.30
C GLY A 115 5.48 17.33 -4.41
N ASP A 116 5.72 16.38 -3.49
CA ASP A 116 4.70 15.85 -2.59
C ASP A 116 4.45 16.80 -1.40
N LEU A 117 3.23 16.78 -0.87
CA LEU A 117 2.84 17.55 0.29
C LEU A 117 3.36 16.87 1.55
N CYS A 118 4.09 17.61 2.38
CA CYS A 118 4.68 17.08 3.60
C CYS A 118 4.35 17.90 4.84
N VAL A 119 4.38 17.21 5.98
CA VAL A 119 4.45 17.82 7.31
C VAL A 119 5.83 17.50 7.89
N LEU A 120 6.59 18.56 8.17
CA LEU A 120 7.85 18.53 8.88
C LEU A 120 7.58 18.85 10.35
N THR A 121 8.00 17.96 11.25
CA THR A 121 7.92 18.19 12.70
C THR A 121 9.34 18.35 13.25
N VAL A 122 9.58 19.43 13.98
CA VAL A 122 10.85 19.73 14.65
C VAL A 122 10.62 19.70 16.17
N PRO A 123 10.93 18.58 16.84
CA PRO A 123 10.82 18.47 18.29
C PRO A 123 11.92 19.27 18.99
N SER A 124 11.64 19.69 20.23
CA SER A 124 12.64 20.35 21.07
C SER A 124 13.73 19.38 21.52
N GLY A 125 14.94 19.53 21.00
CA GLY A 125 16.11 18.74 21.40
C GLY A 125 16.21 17.35 20.77
N ASP A 126 15.43 17.06 19.73
CA ASP A 126 15.48 15.82 18.96
C ASP A 126 15.57 16.11 17.45
N LEU A 127 15.72 15.07 16.64
CA LEU A 127 15.80 15.16 15.20
C LEU A 127 14.44 15.47 14.55
N ALA A 128 14.48 16.28 13.51
CA ALA A 128 13.29 16.57 12.71
C ALA A 128 12.79 15.31 11.99
N THR A 129 11.47 15.19 11.88
CA THR A 129 10.79 14.07 11.19
C THR A 129 9.91 14.60 10.06
N LEU A 130 9.73 13.79 9.02
CA LEU A 130 9.00 14.16 7.81
C LEU A 130 7.96 13.09 7.46
N GLY A 131 6.70 13.49 7.38
CA GLY A 131 5.64 12.70 6.76
C GLY A 131 5.24 13.36 5.44
N CYS A 132 5.08 12.58 4.38
CA CYS A 132 4.65 13.10 3.07
C CYS A 132 3.50 12.26 2.51
N VAL A 133 2.61 12.93 1.78
CA VAL A 133 1.55 12.33 0.97
C VAL A 133 1.65 12.85 -0.45
N ARG A 134 1.32 12.00 -1.42
CA ARG A 134 1.29 12.42 -2.81
C ARG A 134 0.36 13.62 -2.98
N SER A 135 0.83 14.66 -3.67
CA SER A 135 0.02 15.85 -3.95
C SER A 135 -1.06 15.52 -4.99
N VAL A 136 -2.27 15.27 -4.51
CA VAL A 136 -3.46 14.95 -5.30
C VAL A 136 -4.67 15.69 -4.72
N VAL A 137 -5.75 15.83 -5.50
CA VAL A 137 -7.00 16.43 -4.99
C VAL A 137 -7.51 15.62 -3.79
N GLY A 138 -7.82 16.30 -2.68
CA GLY A 138 -8.26 15.66 -1.44
C GLY A 138 -7.16 14.93 -0.67
N ALA A 139 -5.88 15.21 -0.95
CA ALA A 139 -4.77 14.69 -0.15
C ALA A 139 -4.95 15.03 1.33
N GLN A 140 -4.64 14.07 2.20
CA GLN A 140 -4.67 14.25 3.64
C GLN A 140 -3.47 13.55 4.26
N LEU A 141 -2.95 14.12 5.34
CA LEU A 141 -1.79 13.60 6.04
C LEU A 141 -1.98 13.77 7.54
N ALA A 142 -1.85 12.67 8.27
CA ALA A 142 -1.74 12.67 9.72
C ALA A 142 -0.27 12.47 10.11
N SER A 143 0.25 13.33 10.98
CA SER A 143 1.60 13.24 11.53
C SER A 143 1.54 13.52 13.03
N GLY A 144 1.54 12.47 13.84
CA GLY A 144 1.47 12.58 15.30
C GLY A 144 0.17 13.19 15.80
N ASP A 145 0.27 14.42 16.31
CA ASP A 145 -0.81 15.27 16.82
C ASP A 145 -1.25 16.35 15.83
N VAL A 146 -0.82 16.27 14.57
CA VAL A 146 -1.21 17.18 13.48
C VAL A 146 -1.91 16.40 12.36
N TRP A 147 -3.00 16.97 11.86
CA TRP A 147 -3.71 16.53 10.67
C TRP A 147 -3.81 17.69 9.68
N LEU A 148 -3.37 17.44 8.45
CA LEU A 148 -3.38 18.41 7.36
C LEU A 148 -4.22 17.84 6.22
N ALA A 149 -5.18 18.61 5.72
CA ALA A 149 -5.97 18.25 4.54
C ALA A 149 -5.74 19.27 3.42
N ALA A 150 -5.79 18.83 2.17
CA ALA A 150 -5.91 19.74 1.04
C ALA A 150 -7.23 20.53 1.14
N GLU A 151 -7.28 21.69 0.50
CA GLU A 151 -8.50 22.51 0.45
C GLU A 151 -9.70 21.71 -0.08
N GLY A 152 -10.82 21.75 0.65
CA GLY A 152 -12.01 20.96 0.36
C GLY A 152 -11.89 19.46 0.69
N GLY A 153 -10.75 19.04 1.26
CA GLY A 153 -10.55 17.70 1.78
C GLY A 153 -11.34 17.43 3.07
N PRO A 154 -11.47 16.16 3.47
CA PRO A 154 -12.21 15.80 4.67
C PRO A 154 -11.44 16.22 5.93
N ALA A 155 -12.17 16.82 6.86
CA ALA A 155 -11.71 17.03 8.23
C ALA A 155 -11.61 15.68 8.97
N PRO A 156 -10.74 15.56 10.00
CA PRO A 156 -10.75 14.39 10.87
C PRO A 156 -12.08 14.29 11.64
N ALA A 157 -12.39 13.09 12.14
CA ALA A 157 -13.60 12.88 12.93
C ALA A 157 -13.56 13.70 14.23
N ALA A 158 -14.66 14.38 14.56
CA ALA A 158 -14.75 15.28 15.71
C ALA A 158 -14.60 14.56 17.07
N ASP A 159 -14.91 13.26 17.12
CA ASP A 159 -14.93 12.47 18.35
C ASP A 159 -13.53 12.05 18.84
N ASP A 160 -12.47 12.31 18.05
CA ASP A 160 -11.09 11.86 18.31
C ASP A 160 -10.21 12.94 18.99
N GLY A 161 -10.81 14.01 19.50
CA GLY A 161 -10.09 15.10 20.18
C GLY A 161 -9.36 16.08 19.26
N TRP A 162 -9.68 16.07 17.97
CA TRP A 162 -9.16 17.03 16.99
C TRP A 162 -9.89 18.36 17.09
N HIS A 163 -9.13 19.45 17.05
CA HIS A 163 -9.67 20.80 16.91
C HIS A 163 -8.93 21.53 15.79
N GLU A 164 -9.68 22.38 15.07
CA GLU A 164 -9.11 23.17 13.98
C GLU A 164 -8.21 24.26 14.55
N ALA A 165 -6.95 24.27 14.12
CA ALA A 165 -5.94 25.27 14.52
C ALA A 165 -5.68 26.32 13.42
N GLY A 166 -6.19 26.07 12.21
CA GLY A 166 -6.09 26.98 11.07
C GLY A 166 -6.71 26.35 9.82
N PRO A 167 -6.71 27.07 8.68
CA PRO A 167 -7.31 26.58 7.45
C PRO A 167 -6.72 25.22 7.03
N ASN A 168 -7.57 24.20 7.03
CA ASN A 168 -7.22 22.81 6.71
C ASN A 168 -6.16 22.18 7.62
N LEU A 169 -6.01 22.70 8.85
CA LEU A 169 -5.09 22.23 9.87
C LEU A 169 -5.86 21.89 11.14
N TRP A 170 -5.71 20.66 11.62
CA TRP A 170 -6.23 20.23 12.90
C TRP A 170 -5.09 19.72 13.77
N VAL A 171 -5.18 20.01 15.06
CA VAL A 171 -4.26 19.49 16.06
C VAL A 171 -5.03 18.74 17.13
N ARG A 172 -4.36 17.79 17.77
CA ARG A 172 -4.91 16.99 18.86
C ARG A 172 -4.25 17.42 20.16
N GLY A 173 -5.06 17.81 21.15
CA GLY A 173 -4.61 18.31 22.44
C GLY A 173 -5.66 18.15 23.52
#